data_AF-A0A3S1BSV8-F1
#
_entry.id   AF-A0A3S1BSV8-F1
#
_cell.length_a   1.000
_cell.length_b   1.000
_cell.length_c   1.000
_cell.angle_alpha   90.00
_cell.angle_beta   90.00
_cell.angle_gamma   90.00
#
_symmetry.space_group_name_H-M   'P 1'
#
loop_
_entity.id
_entity.type
_entity.pdbx_description
1 polymer ?
#
loop_
_entity_poly.entity_id
_entity_poly.type
_entity_poly.pdbx_seq_one_letter_code
_entity_poly.pdbx_strand_id
1 'polypeptide(L)' 'MNDELRKHIASILSEVLNIGISPTDNLWRSQIANWDSLNHLELIFLLEEEFKIRFTIKEVAEIQNVDDLVKIIGVKM' A
#
# COMPACT_ATOMS: atom_id res chain seq x y z
N MET A 1 5.72 -5.96 -15.25
CA MET A 1 4.98 -6.76 -14.25
C MET A 1 4.80 -5.96 -12.96
N ASN A 2 5.89 -5.40 -12.39
CA ASN A 2 5.79 -4.55 -11.20
C ASN A 2 5.08 -3.21 -11.43
N ASP A 3 5.16 -2.64 -12.64
CA ASP A 3 4.55 -1.32 -12.93
C ASP A 3 3.02 -1.33 -12.87
N GLU A 4 2.37 -2.41 -13.34
CA GLU A 4 0.90 -2.53 -13.25
C GLU A 4 0.44 -2.77 -11.81
N LEU A 5 1.17 -3.60 -11.05
CA LEU A 5 0.93 -3.79 -9.62
C LEU A 5 1.08 -2.46 -8.86
N ARG A 6 2.13 -1.68 -9.15
CA ARG A 6 2.36 -0.38 -8.52
C ARG A 6 1.25 0.62 -8.84
N LYS A 7 0.76 0.66 -10.09
CA LYS A 7 -0.39 1.49 -10.48
C LYS A 7 -1.65 1.11 -9.69
N HIS A 8 -1.91 -0.18 -9.55
CA HIS A 8 -3.09 -0.67 -8.82
C HIS A 8 -3.02 -0.30 -7.34
N ILE A 9 -1.87 -0.54 -6.69
CA ILE A 9 -1.64 -0.16 -5.29
C ILE A 9 -1.75 1.36 -5.12
N ALA A 10 -1.19 2.14 -6.04
CA ALA A 10 -1.29 3.61 -6.03
C ALA A 10 -2.75 4.10 -6.13
N SER A 11 -3.60 3.42 -6.91
CA SER A 11 -5.03 3.73 -6.99
C SER A 11 -5.72 3.53 -5.63
N ILE A 12 -5.49 2.39 -4.99
CA ILE A 12 -6.07 2.07 -3.68
C ILE A 12 -5.59 3.06 -2.62
N LEU A 13 -4.29 3.38 -2.60
CA LEU A 13 -3.74 4.41 -1.72
C LEU A 13 -4.38 5.78 -1.96
N SER A 14 -4.61 6.15 -3.22
CA SER A 14 -5.21 7.43 -3.59
C SER A 14 -6.63 7.53 -3.05
N GLU A 15 -7.39 6.44 -3.13
CA GLU A 15 -8.76 6.34 -2.60
C GLU A 15 -8.78 6.42 -1.07
N VAL A 16 -7.95 5.65 -0.38
CA VAL A 16 -7.91 5.62 1.10
C VAL A 16 -7.39 6.93 1.68
N LEU A 17 -6.31 7.48 1.11
CA LEU A 17 -5.66 8.68 1.65
C LEU A 17 -6.31 9.97 1.13
N ASN A 18 -7.21 9.86 0.15
CA ASN A 18 -7.89 10.95 -0.53
C ASN A 18 -6.91 12.02 -1.05
N ILE A 19 -5.80 11.57 -1.64
CA ILE A 19 -4.77 12.41 -2.27
C ILE A 19 -4.47 11.88 -3.66
N GLY A 20 -4.09 12.78 -4.58
CA GLY A 20 -3.64 12.37 -5.91
C GLY A 20 -2.24 11.76 -5.83
N ILE A 21 -2.12 10.46 -6.11
CA ILE A 21 -0.86 9.71 -6.05
C ILE A 21 -0.45 9.31 -7.46
N SER A 22 0.76 9.67 -7.87
CA SER A 22 1.32 9.12 -9.10
C SER A 22 1.93 7.74 -8.84
N PRO A 23 1.78 6.78 -9.77
CA PRO A 23 2.44 5.48 -9.72
C PRO A 23 3.97 5.54 -9.75
N THR A 24 4.59 6.71 -9.92
CA THR A 24 6.04 6.92 -9.82
C THR A 24 6.47 7.52 -8.49
N ASP A 25 5.52 7.93 -7.65
CA ASP A 25 5.84 8.60 -6.40
C ASP A 25 6.42 7.57 -5.42
N ASN A 26 7.52 7.94 -4.78
CA ASN A 26 8.03 7.19 -3.64
C ASN A 26 7.42 7.81 -2.38
N LEU A 27 6.17 7.44 -2.11
CA LEU A 27 5.42 7.98 -0.98
C LEU A 27 5.79 7.24 0.29
N TRP A 28 6.31 8.00 1.25
CA TRP A 28 6.57 7.52 2.59
C TRP A 28 5.42 7.88 3.50
N ARG A 29 5.02 6.93 4.33
CA ARG A 29 3.99 7.11 5.37
C ARG A 29 4.29 8.31 6.26
N SER A 30 5.55 8.55 6.59
CA SER A 30 5.99 9.69 7.41
C SER A 30 5.79 11.06 6.75
N GLN A 31 5.62 11.12 5.42
CA GLN A 31 5.47 12.36 4.66
C GLN A 31 4.00 12.69 4.38
N ILE A 32 3.09 11.73 4.58
CA ILE A 32 1.65 11.90 4.30
C ILE A 32 0.90 11.98 5.62
N ALA A 33 0.38 13.16 5.92
CA ALA A 33 -0.39 13.40 7.15
C ALA A 33 -1.61 12.48 7.29
N ASN A 34 -2.27 12.16 6.18
CA ASN A 34 -3.42 11.26 6.16
C ASN A 34 -3.05 9.79 6.28
N TRP A 35 -1.77 9.41 6.20
CA TRP A 35 -1.37 8.01 6.34
C TRP A 35 -1.10 7.64 7.80
N ASP A 36 -2.12 7.83 8.63
CA ASP A 36 -2.08 7.52 10.06
C ASP A 36 -2.25 6.01 10.33
N SER A 37 -2.52 5.61 11.57
CA SER A 37 -2.68 4.20 11.92
C SER A 37 -4.00 3.60 11.45
N LEU A 38 -5.06 4.41 11.32
CA LEU A 38 -6.38 3.94 10.89
C LEU A 38 -6.38 3.67 9.39
N ASN A 39 -5.96 4.67 8.61
CA ASN A 39 -5.87 4.55 7.15
C ASN A 39 -4.83 3.50 6.73
N HIS A 40 -3.79 3.28 7.55
CA HIS A 40 -2.87 2.17 7.32
C HIS A 40 -3.55 0.80 7.45
N LEU A 41 -4.36 0.57 8.50
CA LEU A 41 -5.08 -0.70 8.66
C LEU A 41 -6.15 -0.91 7.58
N GLU A 42 -6.86 0.14 7.22
CA GLU A 42 -7.85 0.11 6.13
C GLU A 42 -7.20 -0.25 4.79
N LEU A 43 -6.06 0.38 4.48
CA LEU A 43 -5.27 0.05 3.30
C LEU A 43 -4.87 -1.44 3.27
N ILE A 44 -4.34 -1.96 4.39
CA ILE A 44 -3.97 -3.38 4.47
C ILE A 44 -5.18 -4.27 4.20
N PHE A 45 -6.32 -3.97 4.81
CA PHE A 45 -7.54 -4.76 4.62
C PHE A 45 -7.98 -4.79 3.15
N LEU A 46 -8.02 -3.64 2.48
CA LEU A 46 -8.38 -3.55 1.06
C LEU A 46 -7.41 -4.33 0.17
N LEU A 47 -6.10 -4.25 0.46
CA LEU A 47 -5.09 -5.00 -0.28
C LEU A 47 -5.21 -6.52 -0.07
N GLU A 48 -5.55 -6.97 1.14
CA GLU A 48 -5.86 -8.38 1.40
C GLU A 48 -7.06 -8.87 0.59
N GLU A 49 -8.14 -8.08 0.57
CA GLU A 49 -9.35 -8.43 -0.17
C GLU A 49 -9.15 -8.43 -1.69
N GLU A 50 -8.43 -7.45 -2.21
CA GLU A 50 -8.17 -7.27 -3.64
C GLU A 50 -7.25 -8.37 -4.18
N PHE A 51 -6.11 -8.59 -3.53
CA PHE A 51 -5.10 -9.55 -3.99
C PHE A 51 -5.30 -10.96 -3.44
N LYS A 52 -6.33 -11.18 -2.60
CA LYS A 52 -6.62 -12.46 -1.93
C LYS A 52 -5.43 -13.01 -1.12
N ILE A 53 -4.67 -12.11 -0.49
CA ILE A 53 -3.51 -12.42 0.36
C ILE A 53 -3.81 -12.13 1.83
N ARG A 54 -2.88 -12.51 2.71
CA ARG A 54 -2.89 -12.11 4.13
C ARG A 54 -1.54 -11.54 4.53
N PHE A 55 -1.55 -10.38 5.17
CA PHE A 55 -0.39 -9.78 5.81
C PHE A 55 -0.28 -10.27 7.25
N THR A 56 0.95 -10.54 7.66
CA THR A 56 1.29 -10.78 9.05
C THR A 56 1.46 -9.45 9.78
N ILE A 57 1.29 -9.45 11.10
CA ILE A 57 1.51 -8.25 11.95
C ILE A 57 2.90 -7.64 11.71
N LYS A 58 3.91 -8.50 11.50
CA LYS A 58 5.28 -8.06 11.21
C LYS A 58 5.37 -7.34 9.86
N GLU A 59 4.78 -7.91 8.81
CA GLU A 59 4.75 -7.27 7.48
C GLU A 59 4.01 -5.93 7.52
N VAL A 60 2.88 -5.87 8.23
CA VAL A 60 2.14 -4.61 8.45
C VAL A 60 3.03 -3.55 9.11
N ALA A 61 3.76 -3.91 10.16
CA ALA A 61 4.66 -2.99 10.85
C ALA A 61 5.87 -2.54 9.99
N GLU A 62 6.30 -3.37 9.04
CA GLU A 62 7.44 -3.09 8.16
C GLU A 62 7.09 -2.20 6.96
N ILE A 63 5.81 -2.03 6.63
CA ILE A 63 5.36 -1.20 5.50
C ILE A 63 5.53 0.29 5.81
N GLN A 64 6.46 0.95 5.11
CA GLN A 64 6.73 2.38 5.25
C GLN A 64 6.45 3.16 3.97
N ASN A 65 6.47 2.49 2.82
CA ASN A 65 6.28 3.11 1.51
C ASN A 65 5.57 2.15 0.53
N VAL A 66 5.29 2.67 -0.67
CA VAL A 66 4.64 1.90 -1.76
C VAL A 66 5.51 0.74 -2.25
N ASP A 67 6.83 0.87 -2.24
CA ASP A 67 7.72 -0.19 -2.72
C ASP A 67 7.73 -1.40 -1.78
N ASP A 68 7.59 -1.18 -0.46
CA ASP A 68 7.40 -2.27 0.52
C ASP A 68 6.13 -3.07 0.21
N LEU A 69 5.03 -2.38 -0.10
CA LEU A 69 3.76 -3.01 -0.49
C LEU A 69 3.93 -3.84 -1.76
N VAL A 70 4.49 -3.25 -2.82
CA VAL A 70 4.74 -3.93 -4.10
C VAL A 70 5.59 -5.18 -3.89
N LYS A 71 6.63 -5.08 -3.04
CA LYS A 71 7.52 -6.20 -2.75
C LYS A 71 6.82 -7.32 -1.99
N ILE A 72 6.08 -7.00 -0.92
CA ILE A 72 5.39 -8.02 -0.11
C ILE A 72 4.31 -8.71 -0.94
N ILE A 73 3.49 -7.94 -1.65
CA ILE A 73 2.41 -8.47 -2.50
C ILE A 73 3.00 -9.31 -3.63
N GLY A 74 4.03 -8.81 -4.31
CA GLY A 74 4.69 -9.53 -5.41
C GLY A 74 5.38 -10.84 -5.00
N VAL A 75 5.67 -11.04 -3.70
CA VAL A 75 6.19 -12.31 -3.17
C VAL A 75 5.06 -13.28 -2.78
N LYS A 76 3.88 -12.76 -2.42
CA LYS A 76 2.72 -13.56 -2.00
C LYS A 76 1.81 -13.98 -3.15
N MET A 77 1.82 -13.24 -4.26
CA MET A 77 1.15 -13.58 -5.52
C MET A 77 1.93 -14.63 -6.29
#